data_AF-A0AAF1AT95-F1
#
_entry.id   AF-A0AAF1AT95-F1
#
_cell.length_a   1.000
_cell.length_b   1.000
_cell.length_c   1.000
_cell.angle_alpha   90.00
_cell.angle_beta   90.00
_cell.angle_gamma   90.00
#
_symmetry.space_group_name_H-M   'P 1'
#
loop_
_entity.id
_entity.type
_entity.pdbx_description
1 polymer ?
#
loop_
_entity_poly.entity_id
_entity_poly.type
_entity_poly.pdbx_seq_one_letter_code
_entity_poly.pdbx_strand_id
1 'polypeptide(L)'
;MTLKVALAAVVCLVGWAYVAIIKPPPAKVCGTPGGPPVTSPRVRLSDGRHLAYKEEGVPKENAKYKIITMHGYASSKEFNLIFSQKLIDDLQIYLLSFDRAGYGDSDPNPKRSVKSEAFDIQELADILKIGSKFYVIGVSMGGYSAWSCLKYIPHRLSGAALVVPVVNFWWPSVPTSLYKETLGSLTFQDQLAIRVSHYAPWLYYWWLTQKWFPTFSIGQPNSPLFSYSDHEAFKNMLSIIGSKKLTNDKARQQGDYESLVRDMITGYGNWEFDPTEIANPFPNNEGSVHIWQGFDDKIIPYQLNRHISEKLPWVRYHEIPDSGHLLAFKGNNSDVILQELVLG
;
A
#
# COMPACT_ATOMS: atom_id res chain seq x y z
N MET A 1 3.58 -5.22 53.92
CA MET A 1 3.15 -5.59 52.55
C MET A 1 4.10 -6.66 52.06
N THR A 2 3.65 -7.89 51.83
CA THR A 2 4.53 -9.00 51.41
C THR A 2 4.99 -8.78 49.96
N LEU A 3 6.20 -9.23 49.61
CA LEU A 3 6.76 -9.13 48.26
C LEU A 3 5.77 -9.64 47.17
N LYS A 4 4.95 -10.62 47.51
CA LYS A 4 3.88 -11.16 46.65
C LYS A 4 2.76 -10.15 46.35
N VAL A 5 2.36 -9.33 47.33
CA VAL A 5 1.33 -8.29 47.14
C VAL A 5 1.88 -7.12 46.32
N ALA A 6 3.15 -6.75 46.54
CA ALA A 6 3.83 -5.74 45.72
C ALA A 6 3.97 -6.20 44.26
N LEU A 7 4.37 -7.45 44.04
CA LEU A 7 4.48 -8.04 42.70
C LEU A 7 3.11 -8.11 42.00
N ALA A 8 2.05 -8.52 42.71
CA ALA A 8 0.69 -8.55 42.16
C ALA A 8 0.21 -7.13 41.78
N ALA A 9 0.47 -6.13 42.60
CA ALA A 9 0.12 -4.74 42.30
C ALA A 9 0.85 -4.22 41.05
N VAL A 10 2.15 -4.53 40.91
CA VAL A 10 2.92 -4.17 39.71
C VAL A 10 2.36 -4.87 38.47
N VAL A 11 2.06 -6.17 38.54
CA VAL A 11 1.46 -6.92 37.41
C VAL A 11 0.09 -6.33 37.03
N CYS A 12 -0.74 -5.99 38.01
CA CYS A 12 -2.03 -5.34 37.76
C CYS A 12 -1.87 -3.94 37.14
N LEU A 13 -0.91 -3.13 37.60
CA LEU A 13 -0.64 -1.81 37.03
C LEU A 13 -0.10 -1.89 35.61
N VAL A 14 0.82 -2.84 35.33
CA VAL A 14 1.34 -3.09 33.98
C VAL A 14 0.23 -3.63 33.07
N GLY A 15 -0.59 -4.55 33.54
CA GLY A 15 -1.74 -5.08 32.80
C GLY A 15 -2.78 -4.00 32.51
N TRP A 16 -3.07 -3.14 33.49
CA TRP A 16 -3.97 -2.01 33.32
C TRP A 16 -3.40 -0.99 32.33
N ALA A 17 -2.12 -0.62 32.45
CA ALA A 17 -1.45 0.25 31.48
C ALA A 17 -1.48 -0.36 30.08
N TYR A 18 -1.21 -1.65 29.92
CA TYR A 18 -1.31 -2.33 28.62
C TYR A 18 -2.72 -2.22 28.02
N VAL A 19 -3.77 -2.49 28.80
CA VAL A 19 -5.16 -2.42 28.32
C VAL A 19 -5.62 -0.98 28.07
N ALA A 20 -5.27 -0.04 28.95
CA ALA A 20 -5.74 1.32 28.89
C ALA A 20 -4.97 2.19 27.89
N ILE A 21 -3.72 1.85 27.59
CA ILE A 21 -2.79 2.70 26.85
C ILE A 21 -2.37 2.05 25.51
N ILE A 22 -2.14 0.74 25.49
CA ILE A 22 -1.49 0.07 24.35
C ILE A 22 -2.50 -0.69 23.48
N LYS A 23 -3.50 -1.31 24.10
CA LYS A 23 -4.48 -2.13 23.38
C LYS A 23 -5.36 -1.25 22.48
N PRO A 24 -5.42 -1.53 21.17
CA PRO A 24 -6.30 -0.82 20.26
C PRO A 24 -7.77 -1.10 20.57
N PRO A 25 -8.69 -0.17 20.22
CA PRO A 25 -10.12 -0.40 20.33
C PRO A 25 -10.54 -1.55 19.40
N PRO A 26 -11.67 -2.22 19.68
CA PRO A 26 -12.23 -3.22 18.78
C PRO A 26 -12.45 -2.65 17.36
N ALA A 27 -12.21 -3.48 16.35
CA ALA A 27 -12.44 -3.12 14.96
C ALA A 27 -13.92 -2.73 14.72
N LYS A 28 -14.14 -1.63 14.01
CA LYS A 28 -15.49 -1.19 13.62
C LYS A 28 -15.84 -1.76 12.26
N VAL A 29 -16.02 -3.08 12.19
CA VAL A 29 -16.25 -3.80 10.92
C VAL A 29 -17.52 -3.29 10.24
N CYS A 30 -17.44 -2.94 8.95
CA CYS A 30 -18.57 -2.41 8.20
C CYS A 30 -19.74 -3.42 8.14
N GLY A 31 -20.94 -2.93 8.45
CA GLY A 31 -22.17 -3.73 8.48
C GLY A 31 -22.41 -4.53 9.77
N THR A 32 -21.57 -4.39 10.79
CA THR A 32 -21.79 -4.98 12.12
C THR A 32 -22.44 -3.97 13.08
N PRO A 33 -23.10 -4.40 14.18
CA PRO A 33 -23.62 -3.49 15.20
C PRO A 33 -22.53 -2.54 15.74
N GLY A 34 -22.74 -1.23 15.58
CA GLY A 34 -21.77 -0.20 15.97
C GLY A 34 -20.65 0.08 14.94
N GLY A 35 -20.61 -0.65 13.83
CA GLY A 35 -19.74 -0.38 12.68
C GLY A 35 -20.38 0.57 11.65
N PRO A 36 -19.58 1.13 10.72
CA PRO A 36 -20.09 1.93 9.61
C PRO A 36 -21.01 1.12 8.68
N PRO A 37 -21.90 1.78 7.91
CA PRO A 37 -22.67 1.08 6.89
C PRO A 37 -21.76 0.60 5.76
N VAL A 38 -22.16 -0.48 5.10
CA VAL A 38 -21.54 -0.94 3.85
C VAL A 38 -22.06 -0.07 2.71
N THR A 39 -21.16 0.51 1.91
CA THR A 39 -21.56 1.48 0.86
C THR A 39 -21.03 1.13 -0.53
N SER A 40 -20.24 0.06 -0.66
CA SER A 40 -19.65 -0.40 -1.92
C SER A 40 -19.99 -1.88 -2.18
N PRO A 41 -20.01 -2.32 -3.46
CA PRO A 41 -20.05 -3.74 -3.79
C PRO A 41 -18.89 -4.49 -3.11
N ARG A 42 -19.18 -5.71 -2.63
CA ARG A 42 -18.19 -6.57 -1.98
C ARG A 42 -18.35 -8.01 -2.43
N VAL A 43 -17.24 -8.74 -2.46
CA VAL A 43 -17.23 -10.21 -2.57
C VAL A 43 -16.87 -10.82 -1.23
N ARG A 44 -17.37 -12.02 -0.96
CA ARG A 44 -17.01 -12.80 0.22
C ARG A 44 -15.93 -13.81 -0.14
N LEU A 45 -14.80 -13.75 0.58
CA LEU A 45 -13.69 -14.70 0.49
C LEU A 45 -14.02 -16.01 1.23
N SER A 46 -13.22 -17.03 0.96
CA SER A 46 -13.28 -18.38 1.52
C SER A 46 -13.12 -18.40 3.05
N ASP A 47 -12.35 -17.46 3.60
CA ASP A 47 -12.19 -17.28 5.05
C ASP A 47 -13.35 -16.49 5.72
N GLY A 48 -14.33 -16.08 4.92
CA GLY A 48 -15.53 -15.38 5.36
C GLY A 48 -15.44 -13.86 5.36
N ARG A 49 -14.25 -13.27 5.16
CA ARG A 49 -14.07 -11.81 5.02
C ARG A 49 -14.68 -11.29 3.73
N HIS A 50 -15.03 -10.01 3.70
CA HIS A 50 -15.44 -9.32 2.49
C HIS A 50 -14.36 -8.39 1.97
N LEU A 51 -14.15 -8.38 0.65
CA LEU A 51 -13.38 -7.34 -0.02
C LEU A 51 -14.30 -6.45 -0.84
N ALA A 52 -14.24 -5.15 -0.57
CA ALA A 52 -14.93 -4.13 -1.33
C ALA A 52 -14.13 -3.73 -2.56
N TYR A 53 -14.82 -3.58 -3.69
CA TYR A 53 -14.19 -3.32 -4.97
C TYR A 53 -14.95 -2.28 -5.79
N LYS A 54 -14.30 -1.83 -6.87
CA LYS A 54 -14.81 -0.87 -7.85
C LYS A 54 -14.29 -1.30 -9.22
N GLU A 55 -15.20 -1.37 -10.19
CA GLU A 55 -14.91 -1.70 -11.59
C GLU A 55 -15.00 -0.42 -12.43
N GLU A 56 -14.02 -0.20 -13.30
CA GLU A 56 -13.95 0.95 -14.21
C GLU A 56 -13.39 0.52 -15.58
N GLY A 57 -13.56 1.39 -16.58
CA GLY A 57 -13.12 1.14 -17.96
C GLY A 57 -14.13 0.36 -18.79
N VAL A 58 -13.66 -0.37 -19.79
CA VAL A 58 -14.54 -1.12 -20.70
C VAL A 58 -15.12 -2.36 -20.00
N PRO A 59 -16.27 -2.90 -20.45
CA PRO A 59 -16.82 -4.14 -19.91
C PRO A 59 -15.79 -5.28 -19.93
N LYS A 60 -15.71 -6.04 -18.83
CA LYS A 60 -14.70 -7.08 -18.60
C LYS A 60 -14.66 -8.15 -19.69
N GLU A 61 -15.79 -8.46 -20.31
CA GLU A 61 -15.95 -9.40 -21.42
C GLU A 61 -15.32 -8.90 -22.73
N ASN A 62 -15.21 -7.58 -22.90
CA ASN A 62 -14.65 -6.93 -24.09
C ASN A 62 -13.21 -6.45 -23.87
N ALA A 63 -12.71 -6.54 -22.64
CA ALA A 63 -11.41 -6.01 -22.25
C ALA A 63 -10.27 -6.86 -22.80
N LYS A 64 -9.32 -6.20 -23.49
CA LYS A 64 -8.06 -6.81 -23.92
C LYS A 64 -7.08 -6.92 -22.75
N TYR A 65 -7.04 -5.90 -21.89
CA TYR A 65 -6.19 -5.87 -20.71
C TYR A 65 -7.05 -5.71 -19.45
N LYS A 66 -6.79 -6.55 -18.45
CA LYS A 66 -7.48 -6.53 -17.16
C LYS A 66 -6.48 -6.28 -16.07
N ILE A 67 -6.72 -5.24 -15.29
CA ILE A 67 -5.71 -4.68 -14.38
C ILE A 67 -6.31 -4.52 -13.00
N ILE A 68 -5.62 -5.06 -12.00
CA ILE A 68 -5.97 -4.89 -10.60
C ILE A 68 -5.06 -3.82 -9.99
N THR A 69 -5.64 -2.82 -9.34
CA THR A 69 -4.90 -1.69 -8.76
C THR A 69 -4.95 -1.74 -7.23
N MET A 70 -3.79 -1.59 -6.60
CA MET A 70 -3.62 -1.62 -5.16
C MET A 70 -3.21 -0.24 -4.64
N HIS A 71 -4.10 0.36 -3.85
CA HIS A 71 -3.92 1.71 -3.32
C HIS A 71 -2.81 1.80 -2.26
N GLY A 72 -2.30 3.02 -2.05
CA GLY A 72 -1.28 3.32 -1.05
C GLY A 72 -1.81 3.45 0.39
N TYR A 73 -0.92 3.94 1.25
CA TYR A 73 -1.22 4.21 2.66
C TYR A 73 -2.28 5.31 2.80
N ALA A 74 -3.18 5.16 3.79
CA ALA A 74 -4.29 6.08 4.05
C ALA A 74 -5.23 6.35 2.84
N SER A 75 -5.21 5.47 1.84
CA SER A 75 -5.99 5.57 0.61
C SER A 75 -7.10 4.50 0.56
N SER A 76 -7.82 4.42 -0.56
CA SER A 76 -8.87 3.43 -0.82
C SER A 76 -8.99 3.16 -2.32
N LYS A 77 -9.83 2.21 -2.71
CA LYS A 77 -10.18 1.93 -4.12
C LYS A 77 -10.71 3.14 -4.90
N GLU A 78 -11.13 4.20 -4.20
CA GLU A 78 -11.61 5.43 -4.81
C GLU A 78 -10.49 6.36 -5.30
N PHE A 79 -9.26 6.12 -4.85
CA PHE A 79 -8.09 7.00 -4.97
C PHE A 79 -6.88 6.27 -5.57
N ASN A 80 -7.13 5.54 -6.66
CA ASN A 80 -6.08 4.93 -7.48
C ASN A 80 -5.63 5.86 -8.61
N LEU A 81 -4.66 5.40 -9.42
CA LEU A 81 -4.17 6.11 -10.61
C LEU A 81 -5.33 6.56 -11.49
N ILE A 82 -5.25 7.79 -11.99
CA ILE A 82 -6.24 8.37 -12.90
C ILE A 82 -5.69 8.24 -14.31
N PHE A 83 -6.39 7.52 -15.17
CA PHE A 83 -6.02 7.33 -16.57
C PHE A 83 -6.97 8.11 -17.48
N SER A 84 -6.49 8.53 -18.64
CA SER A 84 -7.37 9.17 -19.63
C SER A 84 -8.35 8.17 -20.21
N GLN A 85 -9.59 8.61 -20.41
CA GLN A 85 -10.63 7.78 -21.03
C GLN A 85 -10.22 7.31 -22.42
N LYS A 86 -9.53 8.17 -23.18
CA LYS A 86 -9.00 7.83 -24.50
C LYS A 86 -8.07 6.61 -24.45
N LEU A 87 -7.13 6.57 -23.51
CA LEU A 87 -6.22 5.44 -23.38
C LEU A 87 -6.95 4.15 -22.99
N ILE A 88 -7.90 4.25 -22.05
CA ILE A 88 -8.75 3.14 -21.63
C ILE A 88 -9.52 2.55 -22.82
N ASP A 89 -10.12 3.40 -23.65
CA ASP A 89 -10.92 2.99 -24.79
C ASP A 89 -10.04 2.41 -25.92
N ASP A 90 -8.97 3.10 -26.28
CA ASP A 90 -8.04 2.70 -27.37
C ASP A 90 -7.37 1.35 -27.07
N LEU A 91 -7.06 1.07 -25.81
CA LEU A 91 -6.43 -0.18 -25.38
C LEU A 91 -7.42 -1.22 -24.82
N GLN A 92 -8.71 -0.88 -24.76
CA GLN A 92 -9.78 -1.74 -24.23
C GLN A 92 -9.47 -2.26 -22.82
N ILE A 93 -9.22 -1.34 -21.89
CA ILE A 93 -8.75 -1.66 -20.54
C ILE A 93 -9.92 -1.78 -19.57
N TYR A 94 -9.92 -2.85 -18.79
CA TYR A 94 -10.75 -3.01 -17.59
C TYR A 94 -9.90 -2.84 -16.34
N LEU A 95 -10.38 -2.01 -15.42
CA LEU A 95 -9.73 -1.68 -14.15
C LEU A 95 -10.55 -2.21 -12.98
N LEU A 96 -9.89 -2.95 -12.10
CA LEU A 96 -10.44 -3.39 -10.82
C LEU A 96 -9.64 -2.79 -9.67
N SER A 97 -10.26 -1.89 -8.92
CA SER A 97 -9.72 -1.33 -7.69
C SER A 97 -10.37 -2.00 -6.49
N PHE A 98 -9.63 -2.30 -5.42
CA PHE A 98 -10.21 -2.84 -4.19
C PHE A 98 -9.65 -2.17 -2.93
N ASP A 99 -10.46 -2.14 -1.87
CA ASP A 99 -9.98 -1.69 -0.57
C ASP A 99 -9.17 -2.83 0.06
N ARG A 100 -7.90 -2.57 0.40
CA ARG A 100 -7.06 -3.57 1.07
C ARG A 100 -7.61 -3.92 2.45
N ALA A 101 -7.18 -5.03 3.03
CA ALA A 101 -7.73 -5.52 4.30
C ALA A 101 -7.70 -4.44 5.41
N GLY A 102 -8.87 -4.12 5.98
CA GLY A 102 -9.05 -3.11 7.04
C GLY A 102 -9.23 -1.67 6.54
N TYR A 103 -9.12 -1.42 5.23
CA TYR A 103 -9.45 -0.15 4.61
C TYR A 103 -10.89 -0.12 4.09
N GLY A 104 -11.46 1.08 4.04
CA GLY A 104 -12.73 1.30 3.34
C GLY A 104 -13.82 0.34 3.81
N ASP A 105 -14.46 -0.34 2.87
CA ASP A 105 -15.55 -1.29 3.13
C ASP A 105 -15.08 -2.77 3.21
N SER A 106 -13.77 -3.03 3.12
CA SER A 106 -13.19 -4.37 3.20
C SER A 106 -12.92 -4.81 4.64
N ASP A 107 -13.35 -6.01 5.00
CA ASP A 107 -13.18 -6.53 6.36
C ASP A 107 -11.68 -6.59 6.74
N PRO A 108 -11.32 -6.34 8.02
CA PRO A 108 -9.96 -6.49 8.49
C PRO A 108 -9.48 -7.93 8.43
N ASN A 109 -8.17 -8.11 8.25
CA ASN A 109 -7.53 -9.42 8.33
C ASN A 109 -6.67 -9.52 9.62
N PRO A 110 -7.12 -10.26 10.65
CA PRO A 110 -6.33 -10.46 11.87
C PRO A 110 -4.99 -11.14 11.61
N LYS A 111 -4.88 -11.92 10.52
CA LYS A 111 -3.66 -12.60 10.05
C LYS A 111 -3.01 -11.87 8.86
N ARG A 112 -3.29 -10.57 8.69
CA ARG A 112 -2.70 -9.75 7.62
C ARG A 112 -1.19 -9.95 7.56
N SER A 113 -0.74 -10.28 6.37
CA SER A 113 0.65 -10.45 5.99
C SER A 113 0.80 -10.07 4.52
N VAL A 114 2.03 -9.89 4.06
CA VAL A 114 2.32 -9.70 2.64
C VAL A 114 1.70 -10.86 1.86
N LYS A 115 1.95 -12.10 2.28
CA LYS A 115 1.44 -13.33 1.65
C LYS A 115 -0.09 -13.40 1.54
N SER A 116 -0.81 -13.05 2.61
CA SER A 116 -2.28 -13.07 2.57
C SER A 116 -2.83 -12.09 1.54
N GLU A 117 -2.17 -10.95 1.32
CA GLU A 117 -2.61 -9.95 0.33
C GLU A 117 -2.59 -10.50 -1.11
N ALA A 118 -1.59 -11.31 -1.48
CA ALA A 118 -1.56 -11.95 -2.79
C ALA A 118 -2.70 -12.94 -2.98
N PHE A 119 -3.02 -13.71 -1.95
CA PHE A 119 -4.14 -14.67 -2.01
C PHE A 119 -5.50 -13.97 -2.00
N ASP A 120 -5.64 -12.86 -1.27
CA ASP A 120 -6.81 -11.99 -1.32
C ASP A 120 -7.04 -11.48 -2.76
N ILE A 121 -5.98 -11.01 -3.43
CA ILE A 121 -6.03 -10.56 -4.83
C ILE A 121 -6.37 -11.71 -5.79
N GLN A 122 -5.76 -12.88 -5.60
CA GLN A 122 -6.06 -14.07 -6.41
C GLN A 122 -7.53 -14.48 -6.29
N GLU A 123 -8.03 -14.58 -5.06
CA GLU A 123 -9.39 -15.01 -4.78
C GLU A 123 -10.42 -13.97 -5.26
N LEU A 124 -10.13 -12.67 -5.08
CA LEU A 124 -10.91 -11.59 -5.66
C LEU A 124 -11.02 -11.74 -7.19
N ALA A 125 -9.90 -12.00 -7.86
CA ALA A 125 -9.85 -12.20 -9.31
C ALA A 125 -10.65 -13.43 -9.76
N ASP A 126 -10.61 -14.52 -8.98
CA ASP A 126 -11.35 -15.76 -9.26
C ASP A 126 -12.86 -15.58 -9.10
N ILE A 127 -13.30 -14.98 -7.98
CA ILE A 127 -14.72 -14.73 -7.70
C ILE A 127 -15.32 -13.80 -8.75
N LEU A 128 -14.60 -12.73 -9.10
CA LEU A 128 -15.03 -11.76 -10.11
C LEU A 128 -14.78 -12.24 -11.54
N LYS A 129 -14.23 -13.45 -11.74
CA LYS A 129 -13.97 -14.05 -13.04
C LYS A 129 -13.16 -13.12 -13.96
N ILE A 130 -12.11 -12.52 -13.41
CA ILE A 130 -11.19 -11.65 -14.15
C ILE A 130 -10.46 -12.44 -15.23
N GLY A 131 -10.09 -13.69 -14.95
CA GLY A 131 -9.46 -14.60 -15.89
C GLY A 131 -8.29 -15.33 -15.26
N SER A 132 -7.62 -16.17 -16.06
CA SER A 132 -6.45 -16.93 -15.61
C SER A 132 -5.26 -16.03 -15.30
N LYS A 133 -5.06 -14.96 -16.07
CA LYS A 133 -4.01 -13.96 -15.85
C LYS A 133 -4.53 -12.53 -15.92
N PHE A 134 -3.89 -11.63 -15.18
CA PHE A 134 -4.19 -10.20 -15.13
C PHE A 134 -2.92 -9.39 -14.85
N TYR A 135 -2.97 -8.08 -15.09
CA TYR A 135 -1.91 -7.16 -14.70
C TYR A 135 -2.17 -6.61 -13.30
N VAL A 136 -1.12 -6.20 -12.61
CA VAL A 136 -1.24 -5.53 -11.31
C VAL A 136 -0.50 -4.19 -11.28
N ILE A 137 -1.08 -3.20 -10.60
CA ILE A 137 -0.41 -1.93 -10.34
C ILE A 137 -0.45 -1.62 -8.84
N GLY A 138 0.71 -1.61 -8.20
CA GLY A 138 0.86 -1.24 -6.79
C GLY A 138 1.40 0.16 -6.62
N VAL A 139 0.67 1.05 -5.95
CA VAL A 139 1.10 2.44 -5.71
C VAL A 139 1.53 2.62 -4.27
N SER A 140 2.73 3.17 -4.04
CA SER A 140 3.27 3.46 -2.71
C SER A 140 3.25 2.21 -1.83
N MET A 141 2.48 2.20 -0.75
CA MET A 141 2.28 1.02 0.09
C MET A 141 1.67 -0.18 -0.66
N GLY A 142 0.86 0.05 -1.71
CA GLY A 142 0.39 -0.99 -2.62
C GLY A 142 1.53 -1.67 -3.40
N GLY A 143 2.74 -1.08 -3.41
CA GLY A 143 3.95 -1.71 -3.92
C GLY A 143 4.31 -3.02 -3.21
N TYR A 144 4.06 -3.14 -1.90
CA TYR A 144 4.27 -4.43 -1.23
C TYR A 144 3.26 -5.48 -1.71
N SER A 145 2.04 -5.08 -2.06
CA SER A 145 1.04 -5.97 -2.63
C SER A 145 1.50 -6.49 -3.99
N ALA A 146 2.11 -5.64 -4.81
CA ALA A 146 2.69 -6.06 -6.09
C ALA A 146 3.87 -7.05 -5.90
N TRP A 147 4.80 -6.76 -4.97
CA TRP A 147 5.86 -7.72 -4.61
C TRP A 147 5.30 -9.05 -4.11
N SER A 148 4.21 -9.00 -3.33
CA SER A 148 3.51 -10.21 -2.89
C SER A 148 2.99 -11.02 -4.06
N CYS A 149 2.32 -10.38 -5.02
CA CYS A 149 1.81 -11.04 -6.21
C CYS A 149 2.94 -11.71 -7.02
N LEU A 150 4.04 -11.00 -7.22
CA LEU A 150 5.24 -11.51 -7.91
C LEU A 150 5.82 -12.73 -7.20
N LYS A 151 5.81 -12.76 -5.86
CA LYS A 151 6.32 -13.89 -5.07
C LYS A 151 5.38 -15.10 -5.07
N TYR A 152 4.11 -14.90 -4.78
CA TYR A 152 3.20 -16.00 -4.41
C TYR A 152 2.26 -16.44 -5.52
N ILE A 153 1.93 -15.54 -6.46
CA ILE A 153 1.01 -15.85 -7.56
C ILE A 153 1.57 -15.43 -8.94
N PRO A 154 2.88 -15.59 -9.24
CA PRO A 154 3.44 -15.14 -10.52
C PRO A 154 2.74 -15.77 -11.73
N HIS A 155 2.26 -17.00 -11.60
CA HIS A 155 1.49 -17.72 -12.62
C HIS A 155 0.15 -17.05 -12.99
N ARG A 156 -0.36 -16.13 -12.15
CA ARG A 156 -1.57 -15.34 -12.37
C ARG A 156 -1.29 -13.97 -13.00
N LEU A 157 -0.03 -13.61 -13.23
CA LEU A 157 0.33 -12.29 -13.73
C LEU A 157 0.60 -12.29 -15.24
N SER A 158 0.14 -11.24 -15.91
CA SER A 158 0.56 -10.85 -17.26
C SER A 158 1.63 -9.74 -17.25
N GLY A 159 1.75 -9.02 -16.13
CA GLY A 159 2.72 -7.96 -15.92
C GLY A 159 2.46 -7.25 -14.59
N ALA A 160 3.45 -6.49 -14.12
CA ALA A 160 3.32 -5.72 -12.87
C ALA A 160 3.97 -4.34 -13.00
N ALA A 161 3.30 -3.31 -12.51
CA ALA A 161 3.90 -2.00 -12.30
C ALA A 161 3.89 -1.64 -10.81
N LEU A 162 5.03 -1.19 -10.32
CA LEU A 162 5.18 -0.64 -8.99
C LEU A 162 5.47 0.85 -9.13
N VAL A 163 4.62 1.69 -8.56
CA VAL A 163 4.73 3.16 -8.67
C VAL A 163 5.07 3.71 -7.30
N VAL A 164 6.23 4.35 -7.18
CA VAL A 164 6.85 4.85 -5.93
C VAL A 164 6.78 3.83 -4.78
N PRO A 165 7.08 2.54 -5.02
CA PRO A 165 6.75 1.49 -4.06
C PRO A 165 7.53 1.65 -2.76
N VAL A 166 6.86 1.34 -1.64
CA VAL A 166 7.51 1.26 -0.34
C VAL A 166 8.66 0.24 -0.37
N VAL A 167 9.78 0.61 0.25
CA VAL A 167 10.93 -0.27 0.44
C VAL A 167 11.10 -0.53 1.93
N ASN A 168 11.21 -1.80 2.30
CA ASN A 168 11.52 -2.17 3.66
C ASN A 168 13.03 -2.01 3.90
N PHE A 169 13.38 -1.04 4.74
CA PHE A 169 14.75 -0.71 5.13
C PHE A 169 15.57 -1.88 5.70
N TRP A 170 14.90 -2.94 6.17
CA TRP A 170 15.51 -4.10 6.82
C TRP A 170 15.60 -5.33 5.92
N TRP A 171 15.28 -5.21 4.64
CA TRP A 171 15.56 -6.27 3.68
C TRP A 171 17.07 -6.56 3.63
N PRO A 172 17.50 -7.84 3.67
CA PRO A 172 18.91 -8.23 3.62
C PRO A 172 19.67 -7.64 2.43
N SER A 173 18.98 -7.41 1.31
CA SER A 173 19.56 -6.83 0.11
C SER A 173 19.91 -5.35 0.25
N VAL A 174 19.33 -4.60 1.20
CA VAL A 174 19.55 -3.17 1.43
C VAL A 174 20.80 -2.98 2.31
N PRO A 175 21.87 -2.35 1.79
CA PRO A 175 23.09 -2.12 2.55
C PRO A 175 22.84 -1.19 3.73
N THR A 176 23.54 -1.42 4.85
CA THR A 176 23.42 -0.57 6.04
C THR A 176 23.75 0.90 5.78
N SER A 177 24.67 1.21 4.85
CA SER A 177 24.98 2.58 4.45
C SER A 177 23.78 3.26 3.79
N LEU A 178 23.19 2.60 2.79
CA LEU A 178 22.02 3.08 2.06
C LEU A 178 20.81 3.24 2.98
N TYR A 179 20.58 2.26 3.85
CA TYR A 179 19.57 2.33 4.91
C TYR A 179 19.74 3.59 5.78
N LYS A 180 20.95 3.84 6.29
CA LYS A 180 21.23 4.97 7.18
C LYS A 180 21.05 6.31 6.47
N GLU A 181 21.50 6.41 5.22
CA GLU A 181 21.34 7.61 4.39
C GLU A 181 19.86 7.91 4.15
N THR A 182 19.11 6.93 3.65
CA THR A 182 17.73 7.13 3.17
C THR A 182 16.71 7.23 4.31
N LEU A 183 16.84 6.43 5.38
CA LEU A 183 16.04 6.65 6.58
C LEU A 183 16.44 7.97 7.23
N GLY A 184 17.74 8.30 7.28
CA GLY A 184 18.27 9.53 7.86
C GLY A 184 17.78 10.81 7.17
N SER A 185 17.42 10.75 5.89
CA SER A 185 16.86 11.88 5.15
C SER A 185 15.37 12.17 5.45
N LEU A 186 14.66 11.24 6.10
CA LEU A 186 13.29 11.48 6.53
C LEU A 186 13.25 12.38 7.77
N THR A 187 12.08 12.94 8.08
CA THR A 187 11.91 13.69 9.33
C THR A 187 12.11 12.79 10.55
N PHE A 188 12.57 13.37 11.66
CA PHE A 188 12.87 12.60 12.87
C PHE A 188 11.68 11.76 13.37
N GLN A 189 10.47 12.32 13.34
CA GLN A 189 9.25 11.59 13.71
C GLN A 189 8.95 10.40 12.78
N ASP A 190 9.16 10.53 11.47
CA ASP A 190 8.95 9.44 10.51
C ASP A 190 9.98 8.33 10.69
N GLN A 191 11.24 8.70 10.96
CA GLN A 191 12.29 7.73 11.30
C GLN A 191 11.91 6.88 12.51
N LEU A 192 11.41 7.53 13.57
CA LEU A 192 11.00 6.84 14.78
C LEU A 192 9.75 5.99 14.54
N ALA A 193 8.73 6.50 13.85
CA ALA A 193 7.53 5.75 13.53
C ALA A 193 7.86 4.46 12.77
N ILE A 194 8.66 4.54 11.72
CA ILE A 194 9.07 3.38 10.91
C ILE A 194 9.89 2.38 11.75
N ARG A 195 10.78 2.86 12.64
CA ARG A 195 11.50 1.97 13.58
C ARG A 195 10.57 1.30 14.59
N VAL A 196 9.56 2.02 15.11
CA VAL A 196 8.60 1.44 16.06
C VAL A 196 7.72 0.41 15.36
N SER A 197 7.26 0.65 14.12
CA SER A 197 6.46 -0.34 13.39
C SER A 197 7.23 -1.63 13.12
N HIS A 198 8.55 -1.56 12.94
CA HIS A 198 9.41 -2.73 12.72
C HIS A 198 9.84 -3.43 14.02
N TYR A 199 10.46 -2.70 14.95
CA TYR A 199 11.08 -3.29 16.15
C TYR A 199 10.12 -3.50 17.31
N ALA A 200 9.06 -2.68 17.40
CA ALA A 200 8.08 -2.73 18.49
C ALA A 200 6.65 -2.56 17.96
N PRO A 201 6.19 -3.41 17.02
CA PRO A 201 4.88 -3.26 16.37
C PRO A 201 3.72 -3.22 17.37
N TRP A 202 3.86 -3.89 18.51
CA TRP A 202 2.89 -3.88 19.61
C TRP A 202 2.69 -2.50 20.26
N LEU A 203 3.64 -1.58 20.14
CA LEU A 203 3.57 -0.19 20.59
C LEU A 203 3.09 0.77 19.50
N TYR A 204 3.00 0.34 18.24
CA TYR A 204 2.83 1.27 17.12
C TYR A 204 1.49 2.00 17.14
N TYR A 205 0.42 1.33 17.58
CA TYR A 205 -0.88 1.99 17.79
C TYR A 205 -0.80 3.11 18.83
N TRP A 206 -0.23 2.81 20.00
CA TRP A 206 -0.02 3.81 21.03
C TRP A 206 0.80 4.99 20.51
N TRP A 207 1.90 4.71 19.80
CA TRP A 207 2.76 5.73 19.19
C TRP A 207 1.96 6.70 18.30
N LEU A 208 1.17 6.19 17.36
CA LEU A 208 0.42 7.03 16.43
C LEU A 208 -0.68 7.86 17.09
N THR A 209 -1.19 7.44 18.24
CA THR A 209 -2.25 8.15 18.97
C THR A 209 -1.76 9.27 19.90
N GLN A 210 -0.44 9.48 20.01
CA GLN A 210 0.11 10.51 20.90
C GLN A 210 -0.23 11.94 20.42
N LYS A 211 -0.56 12.80 21.38
CA LYS A 211 -0.87 14.22 21.15
C LYS A 211 0.25 15.18 21.57
N TRP A 212 1.26 14.67 22.26
CA TRP A 212 2.32 15.49 22.87
C TRP A 212 3.47 15.78 21.91
N PHE A 213 3.53 15.06 20.78
CA PHE A 213 4.51 15.24 19.72
C PHE A 213 3.91 14.79 18.39
N PRO A 214 4.40 15.31 17.26
CA PRO A 214 4.01 14.82 15.94
C PRO A 214 4.51 13.38 15.73
N THR A 215 3.60 12.47 15.41
CA THR A 215 3.87 11.02 15.46
C THR A 215 4.29 10.44 14.12
N PHE A 216 3.75 10.96 13.02
CA PHE A 216 4.02 10.52 11.64
C PHE A 216 3.54 11.58 10.65
N SER A 217 4.39 12.00 9.71
CA SER A 217 4.11 13.06 8.74
C SER A 217 3.62 12.54 7.39
N ILE A 218 3.96 11.30 7.04
CA ILE A 218 3.57 10.70 5.75
C ILE A 218 2.05 10.51 5.71
N GLY A 219 1.44 10.95 4.60
CA GLY A 219 -0.02 10.93 4.42
C GLY A 219 -0.75 12.15 4.97
N GLN A 220 -0.05 13.11 5.58
CA GLN A 220 -0.64 14.41 5.92
C GLN A 220 -0.62 15.35 4.71
N PRO A 221 -1.67 16.17 4.48
CA PRO A 221 -1.74 17.08 3.32
C PRO A 221 -0.57 18.09 3.22
N ASN A 222 0.00 18.49 4.36
CA ASN A 222 1.12 19.42 4.45
C ASN A 222 2.41 18.69 4.85
N SER A 223 2.59 17.44 4.42
CA SER A 223 3.78 16.67 4.75
C SER A 223 5.03 17.43 4.32
N PRO A 224 6.03 17.62 5.21
CA PRO A 224 7.30 18.27 4.86
C PRO A 224 8.13 17.44 3.85
N LEU A 225 7.72 16.20 3.59
CA LEU A 225 8.34 15.31 2.61
C LEU A 225 7.79 15.50 1.19
N PHE A 226 6.75 16.32 0.99
CA PHE A 226 6.32 16.66 -0.37
C PHE A 226 7.35 17.54 -1.06
N SER A 227 7.80 17.10 -2.23
CA SER A 227 8.64 17.91 -3.12
C SER A 227 7.84 19.06 -3.74
N TYR A 228 8.51 19.99 -4.42
CA TYR A 228 7.80 21.05 -5.15
C TYR A 228 6.83 20.47 -6.18
N SER A 229 7.25 19.43 -6.91
CA SER A 229 6.38 18.77 -7.89
C SER A 229 5.19 18.06 -7.23
N ASP A 230 5.34 17.55 -6.00
CA ASP A 230 4.24 16.93 -5.27
C ASP A 230 3.16 17.94 -4.91
N HIS A 231 3.54 19.17 -4.55
CA HIS A 231 2.56 20.23 -4.29
C HIS A 231 1.75 20.59 -5.54
N GLU A 232 2.38 20.62 -6.72
CA GLU A 232 1.68 20.84 -7.99
C GLU A 232 0.81 19.63 -8.39
N ALA A 233 1.34 18.41 -8.25
CA ALA A 233 0.59 17.17 -8.50
C ALA A 233 -0.61 17.03 -7.55
N PHE A 234 -0.47 17.47 -6.30
CA PHE A 234 -1.55 17.48 -5.32
C PHE A 234 -2.68 18.45 -5.71
N LYS A 235 -2.35 19.64 -6.23
CA LYS A 235 -3.36 20.58 -6.78
C LYS A 235 -4.09 19.97 -7.97
N ASN A 236 -3.38 19.29 -8.87
CA ASN A 236 -3.98 18.58 -10.00
C ASN A 236 -4.93 17.48 -9.50
N MET A 237 -4.46 16.61 -8.60
CA MET A 237 -5.26 15.56 -7.97
C MET A 237 -6.54 16.13 -7.31
N LEU A 238 -6.44 17.25 -6.59
CA LEU A 238 -7.59 17.92 -5.99
C LEU A 238 -8.61 18.41 -7.01
N SER A 239 -8.15 18.94 -8.16
CA SER A 239 -9.02 19.41 -9.23
C SER A 239 -9.80 18.28 -9.91
N ILE A 240 -9.18 17.10 -10.06
CA ILE A 240 -9.78 15.95 -10.72
C ILE A 240 -10.76 15.22 -9.78
N ILE A 241 -10.34 14.97 -8.54
CA ILE A 241 -11.10 14.10 -7.63
C ILE A 241 -12.09 14.89 -6.75
N GLY A 242 -11.87 16.21 -6.65
CA GLY A 242 -12.64 17.10 -5.79
C GLY A 242 -12.24 16.98 -4.32
N SER A 243 -12.16 18.13 -3.63
CA SER A 243 -11.72 18.21 -2.24
C SER A 243 -12.53 17.33 -1.28
N LYS A 244 -13.87 17.27 -1.45
CA LYS A 244 -14.77 16.49 -0.59
C LYS A 244 -14.51 14.98 -0.61
N LYS A 245 -14.08 14.45 -1.76
CA LYS A 245 -13.79 13.01 -1.86
C LYS A 245 -12.47 12.73 -1.13
N LEU A 246 -11.47 13.60 -1.27
CA LEU A 246 -10.15 13.46 -0.64
C LEU A 246 -10.20 13.59 0.88
N THR A 247 -11.11 14.42 1.41
CA THR A 247 -11.32 14.59 2.86
C THR A 247 -12.22 13.54 3.51
N ASN A 248 -12.78 12.61 2.73
CA ASN A 248 -13.70 11.62 3.28
C ASN A 248 -12.89 10.52 3.97
N ASP A 249 -12.94 10.45 5.30
CA ASP A 249 -12.28 9.43 6.16
C ASP A 249 -12.76 7.98 5.90
N LYS A 250 -13.45 7.72 4.78
CA LYS A 250 -13.94 6.41 4.36
C LYS A 250 -12.83 5.37 4.35
N ALA A 251 -11.61 5.72 3.92
CA ALA A 251 -10.46 4.82 3.98
C ALA A 251 -10.19 4.28 5.41
N ARG A 252 -10.43 5.10 6.43
CA ARG A 252 -10.09 4.84 7.85
C ARG A 252 -11.32 4.55 8.71
N GLN A 253 -12.51 4.42 8.11
CA GLN A 253 -13.79 4.35 8.85
C GLN A 253 -13.90 3.17 9.82
N GLN A 254 -13.12 2.11 9.61
CA GLN A 254 -13.05 0.94 10.49
C GLN A 254 -12.09 1.13 11.68
N GLY A 255 -11.36 2.25 11.71
CA GLY A 255 -10.40 2.63 12.74
C GLY A 255 -8.95 2.64 12.23
N ASP A 256 -8.14 3.51 12.83
CA ASP A 256 -6.71 3.67 12.49
C ASP A 256 -5.88 2.42 12.78
N TYR A 257 -6.33 1.58 13.72
CA TYR A 257 -5.64 0.33 13.99
C TYR A 257 -5.68 -0.60 12.77
N GLU A 258 -6.89 -0.92 12.27
CA GLU A 258 -7.06 -1.88 11.17
C GLU A 258 -6.58 -1.34 9.82
N SER A 259 -6.70 -0.03 9.60
CA SER A 259 -6.22 0.63 8.39
C SER A 259 -4.73 0.96 8.50
N LEU A 260 -4.38 2.06 9.17
CA LEU A 260 -3.04 2.66 9.16
C LEU A 260 -1.98 1.82 9.88
N VAL A 261 -2.25 1.37 11.11
CA VAL A 261 -1.26 0.69 11.96
C VAL A 261 -0.91 -0.67 11.39
N ARG A 262 -1.92 -1.49 11.06
CA ARG A 262 -1.71 -2.84 10.52
C ARG A 262 -1.02 -2.80 9.16
N ASP A 263 -1.26 -1.77 8.36
CA ASP A 263 -0.61 -1.56 7.07
C ASP A 263 0.89 -1.26 7.23
N MET A 264 1.26 -0.35 8.13
CA MET A 264 2.66 -0.04 8.44
C MET A 264 3.41 -1.22 9.06
N ILE A 265 2.78 -1.96 9.98
CA ILE A 265 3.34 -3.17 10.57
C ILE A 265 3.59 -4.23 9.50
N THR A 266 2.71 -4.33 8.49
CA THR A 266 2.86 -5.30 7.40
C THR A 266 3.95 -4.86 6.41
N GLY A 267 3.93 -3.60 5.97
CA GLY A 267 4.88 -3.06 5.00
C GLY A 267 6.33 -3.07 5.50
N TYR A 268 6.54 -2.67 6.76
CA TYR A 268 7.87 -2.62 7.39
C TYR A 268 8.16 -3.82 8.31
N GLY A 269 7.28 -4.83 8.36
CA GLY A 269 7.48 -6.03 9.18
C GLY A 269 8.54 -6.97 8.62
N ASN A 270 8.72 -8.12 9.27
CA ASN A 270 9.63 -9.16 8.78
C ASN A 270 8.92 -9.98 7.69
N TRP A 271 9.41 -9.87 6.46
CA TRP A 271 8.90 -10.63 5.33
C TRP A 271 9.60 -11.99 5.24
N GLU A 272 8.89 -13.00 4.73
CA GLU A 272 9.45 -14.35 4.48
C GLU A 272 10.41 -14.38 3.26
N PHE A 273 10.56 -13.26 2.55
CA PHE A 273 11.41 -13.15 1.37
C PHE A 273 11.96 -11.73 1.23
N ASP A 274 13.09 -11.63 0.53
CA ASP A 274 13.61 -10.38 -0.02
C ASP A 274 13.18 -10.26 -1.50
N PRO A 275 12.70 -9.11 -1.99
CA PRO A 275 12.33 -8.95 -3.40
C PRO A 275 13.43 -9.34 -4.39
N THR A 276 14.71 -9.15 -4.02
CA THR A 276 15.87 -9.50 -4.86
C THR A 276 16.08 -11.01 -5.02
N GLU A 277 15.40 -11.84 -4.24
CA GLU A 277 15.41 -13.30 -4.35
C GLU A 277 14.31 -13.85 -5.27
N ILE A 278 13.43 -12.98 -5.80
CA ILE A 278 12.37 -13.39 -6.72
C ILE A 278 13.00 -13.71 -8.08
N ALA A 279 12.79 -14.93 -8.57
CA ALA A 279 13.15 -15.32 -9.92
C ALA A 279 12.31 -14.56 -10.96
N ASN A 280 12.87 -14.34 -12.15
CA ASN A 280 12.14 -13.67 -13.23
C ASN A 280 10.79 -14.35 -13.49
N PRO A 281 9.65 -13.68 -13.26
CA PRO A 281 8.33 -14.27 -13.48
C PRO A 281 7.99 -14.44 -14.97
N PHE A 282 8.74 -13.77 -15.87
CA PHE A 282 8.52 -13.76 -17.31
C PHE A 282 9.82 -14.09 -18.08
N PRO A 283 10.35 -15.32 -17.96
CA PRO A 283 11.62 -15.70 -18.60
C PRO A 283 11.56 -15.73 -20.13
N ASN A 284 10.36 -15.79 -20.72
CA ASN A 284 10.13 -15.83 -22.16
C ASN A 284 9.63 -14.49 -22.72
N ASN A 285 9.76 -13.39 -21.96
CA ASN A 285 9.25 -12.06 -22.31
C ASN A 285 7.74 -12.03 -22.58
N GLU A 286 6.97 -12.92 -21.92
CA GLU A 286 5.51 -12.98 -22.00
C GLU A 286 4.81 -11.91 -21.15
N GLY A 287 5.59 -11.13 -20.41
CA GLY A 287 5.16 -10.05 -19.54
C GLY A 287 6.36 -9.21 -19.08
N SER A 288 6.10 -8.13 -18.37
CA SER A 288 7.13 -7.22 -17.86
C SER A 288 6.84 -6.79 -16.43
N VAL A 289 7.91 -6.43 -15.71
CA VAL A 289 7.82 -5.79 -14.40
C VAL A 289 8.49 -4.43 -14.46
N HIS A 290 7.78 -3.41 -14.01
CA HIS A 290 8.24 -2.02 -14.04
C HIS A 290 8.28 -1.44 -12.64
N ILE A 291 9.34 -0.69 -12.32
CA ILE A 291 9.39 0.15 -11.12
C ILE A 291 9.52 1.59 -11.57
N TRP A 292 8.56 2.42 -11.19
CA TRP A 292 8.52 3.85 -11.49
C TRP A 292 8.82 4.64 -10.22
N GLN A 293 9.83 5.50 -10.26
CA GLN A 293 10.29 6.24 -9.10
C GLN A 293 10.49 7.72 -9.44
N GLY A 294 10.00 8.59 -8.58
CA GLY A 294 10.27 10.02 -8.68
C GLY A 294 11.66 10.33 -8.14
N PHE A 295 12.49 11.07 -8.89
CA PHE A 295 13.83 11.45 -8.46
C PHE A 295 13.80 12.37 -7.23
N ASP A 296 12.78 13.23 -7.14
CA ASP A 296 12.59 14.17 -6.03
C ASP A 296 11.72 13.59 -4.90
N ASP A 297 11.43 12.29 -4.92
CA ASP A 297 10.62 11.65 -3.88
C ASP A 297 11.39 11.63 -2.56
N LYS A 298 10.87 12.36 -1.57
CA LYS A 298 11.45 12.40 -0.21
C LYS A 298 10.70 11.49 0.77
N ILE A 299 9.60 10.87 0.36
CA ILE A 299 8.87 9.88 1.16
C ILE A 299 9.55 8.52 1.02
N ILE A 300 9.80 8.11 -0.21
CA ILE A 300 10.59 6.92 -0.55
C ILE A 300 11.78 7.38 -1.39
N PRO A 301 12.95 7.64 -0.76
CA PRO A 301 14.14 8.07 -1.49
C PRO A 301 14.49 7.10 -2.62
N TYR A 302 14.68 7.64 -3.83
CA TYR A 302 14.83 6.84 -5.05
C TYR A 302 15.97 5.82 -4.99
N GLN A 303 17.03 6.12 -4.21
CA GLN A 303 18.23 5.30 -4.08
C GLN A 303 17.89 3.86 -3.67
N LEU A 304 16.83 3.68 -2.86
CA LEU A 304 16.36 2.36 -2.44
C LEU A 304 15.84 1.53 -3.62
N ASN A 305 14.90 2.08 -4.38
CA ASN A 305 14.29 1.38 -5.51
C ASN A 305 15.28 1.19 -6.67
N ARG A 306 16.21 2.13 -6.87
CA ARG A 306 17.33 1.98 -7.81
C ARG A 306 18.19 0.77 -7.43
N HIS A 307 18.65 0.70 -6.17
CA HIS A 307 19.49 -0.40 -5.68
C HIS A 307 18.80 -1.77 -5.78
N ILE A 308 17.51 -1.86 -5.45
CA ILE A 308 16.74 -3.10 -5.60
C ILE A 308 16.65 -3.51 -7.08
N SER A 309 16.42 -2.55 -7.97
CA SER A 309 16.30 -2.80 -9.41
C SER A 309 17.62 -3.24 -10.05
N GLU A 310 18.76 -2.71 -9.61
CA GLU A 310 20.09 -3.13 -10.08
C GLU A 310 20.38 -4.62 -9.80
N LYS A 311 19.73 -5.19 -8.77
CA LYS A 311 19.82 -6.62 -8.42
C LYS A 311 18.81 -7.50 -9.17
N LEU A 312 17.86 -6.90 -9.89
CA LEU A 312 16.77 -7.58 -10.57
C LEU A 312 16.80 -7.25 -12.07
N PRO A 313 17.60 -7.97 -12.88
CA PRO A 313 17.80 -7.63 -14.30
C PRO A 313 16.53 -7.76 -15.17
N TRP A 314 15.49 -8.39 -14.64
CA TRP A 314 14.17 -8.53 -15.28
C TRP A 314 13.20 -7.39 -14.95
N VAL A 315 13.59 -6.45 -14.06
CA VAL A 315 12.82 -5.24 -13.76
C VAL A 315 13.26 -4.11 -14.67
N ARG A 316 12.28 -3.46 -15.32
CA ARG A 316 12.47 -2.20 -16.05
C ARG A 316 12.32 -1.04 -15.07
N TYR A 317 13.44 -0.45 -14.66
CA TYR A 317 13.46 0.68 -13.75
C TYR A 317 13.34 2.01 -14.50
N HIS A 318 12.37 2.82 -14.09
CA HIS A 318 12.03 4.12 -14.66
C HIS A 318 12.16 5.18 -13.57
N GLU A 319 13.17 6.03 -13.70
CA GLU A 319 13.40 7.14 -12.77
C GLU A 319 13.01 8.45 -13.45
N ILE A 320 12.04 9.16 -12.86
CA ILE A 320 11.40 10.32 -13.49
C ILE A 320 11.97 11.60 -12.90
N PRO A 321 12.69 12.41 -13.70
CA PRO A 321 13.18 13.72 -13.28
C PRO A 321 12.05 14.65 -12.84
N ASP A 322 12.39 15.61 -11.98
CA ASP A 322 11.50 16.66 -11.49
C ASP A 322 10.20 16.16 -10.85
N SER A 323 10.16 14.91 -10.39
CA SER A 323 8.94 14.24 -9.93
C SER A 323 9.15 13.64 -8.54
N GLY A 324 8.20 13.87 -7.64
CA GLY A 324 8.20 13.37 -6.27
C GLY A 324 7.32 12.14 -6.09
N HIS A 325 6.82 11.93 -4.87
CA HIS A 325 6.00 10.76 -4.53
C HIS A 325 4.68 10.71 -5.29
N LEU A 326 4.12 11.86 -5.66
CA LEU A 326 2.86 11.99 -6.39
C LEU A 326 3.07 11.99 -7.92
N LEU A 327 4.18 11.40 -8.42
CA LEU A 327 4.53 11.42 -9.85
C LEU A 327 3.38 10.97 -10.76
N ALA A 328 2.56 10.03 -10.31
CA ALA A 328 1.39 9.53 -11.04
C ALA A 328 0.39 10.63 -11.43
N PHE A 329 0.27 11.66 -10.60
CA PHE A 329 -0.67 12.77 -10.78
C PHE A 329 -0.04 13.99 -11.48
N LYS A 330 1.22 13.86 -11.92
CA LYS A 330 1.92 14.90 -12.69
C LYS A 330 1.79 14.62 -14.19
N GLY A 331 1.25 15.57 -14.94
CA GLY A 331 1.12 15.46 -16.39
C GLY A 331 0.34 14.22 -16.82
N ASN A 332 0.87 13.48 -17.80
CA ASN A 332 0.31 12.23 -18.31
C ASN A 332 1.05 10.98 -17.79
N ASN A 333 1.78 11.08 -16.68
CA ASN A 333 2.59 9.96 -16.18
C ASN A 333 1.77 8.69 -15.92
N SER A 334 0.56 8.79 -15.36
CA SER A 334 -0.31 7.61 -15.17
C SER A 334 -0.62 6.88 -16.48
N ASP A 335 -0.85 7.62 -17.57
CA ASP A 335 -1.10 7.05 -18.90
C ASP A 335 0.14 6.34 -19.45
N VAL A 336 1.32 6.96 -19.29
CA VAL A 336 2.60 6.37 -19.72
C VAL A 336 2.89 5.08 -18.94
N ILE A 337 2.72 5.10 -17.62
CA ILE A 337 2.88 3.91 -16.76
C ILE A 337 1.97 2.78 -17.23
N LEU A 338 0.70 3.10 -17.52
CA LEU A 338 -0.29 2.12 -17.98
C LEU A 338 0.06 1.55 -19.35
N GLN A 339 0.47 2.42 -20.28
CA GLN A 339 0.82 2.05 -21.64
C GLN A 339 2.04 1.13 -21.67
N GLU A 340 3.11 1.49 -20.97
CA GLU A 340 4.32 0.67 -20.85
C GLU A 340 4.01 -0.69 -20.23
N LEU A 341 3.18 -0.74 -19.18
CA LEU A 341 2.80 -2.00 -18.53
C LEU A 341 2.14 -3.01 -19.49
N VAL A 342 1.26 -2.54 -20.38
CA VAL A 342 0.45 -3.44 -21.24
C VAL A 342 0.98 -3.60 -22.66
N LEU A 343 1.87 -2.70 -23.11
CA LEU A 343 2.47 -2.75 -24.45
C LEU A 343 3.95 -3.16 -24.43
N GLY A 344 4.62 -3.07 -23.28
CA GLY A 344 5.99 -3.54 -23.07
C GLY A 344 7.02 -2.44 -23.11
#